data_AF-A0A1G2QCQ5-F1
#
_entry.id   AF-A0A1G2QCQ5-F1
#
_cell.length_a   1.000
_cell.length_b   1.000
_cell.length_c   1.000
_cell.angle_alpha   90.00
_cell.angle_beta   90.00
_cell.angle_gamma   90.00
#
_symmetry.space_group_name_H-M   'P 1'
#
loop_
_entity.id
_entity.type
_entity.pdbx_description
1 polymer ?
#
loop_
_entity_poly.entity_id
_entity_poly.type
_entity_poly.pdbx_seq_one_letter_code
_entity_poly.pdbx_strand_id
1 'polypeptide(L)'
;MDSTPSNTPASNEVSDDKVFAAMSYLWVLCLLPLLMKRNRPFVQFHAKQGFLLFLFEVVIWVLMFIPPLYFIGMLAAVVLSIMGLVSAITGKEWEMPVLGKYAKSLKF
;
A
#
# COMPACT_ATOMS: atom_id res chain seq x y z
N MET A 1 28.60 23.69 -21.23
CA MET A 1 28.08 22.36 -21.61
C MET A 1 27.51 21.76 -20.34
N ASP A 2 26.21 21.95 -20.12
CA ASP A 2 25.52 21.46 -18.92
C ASP A 2 25.10 20.00 -19.18
N SER A 3 26.00 19.07 -18.87
CA SER A 3 25.77 17.63 -18.96
C SER A 3 25.32 17.09 -17.61
N THR A 4 24.32 17.73 -17.00
CA THR A 4 23.63 17.14 -15.86
C THR A 4 22.59 16.15 -16.44
N PRO A 5 22.66 14.85 -16.14
CA PRO A 5 21.63 13.92 -16.61
C PRO A 5 20.27 14.38 -16.06
N SER A 6 19.27 14.47 -16.93
CA SER A 6 17.90 14.76 -16.52
C SER A 6 17.46 13.72 -15.48
N ASN A 7 17.38 14.11 -14.20
CA ASN A 7 16.94 13.27 -13.08
C ASN A 7 15.43 12.95 -13.13
N THR A 8 14.80 13.05 -14.30
CA THR A 8 13.39 12.72 -14.50
C THR A 8 13.27 11.23 -14.81
N PRO A 9 12.58 10.43 -13.97
CA PRO A 9 12.40 9.01 -14.25
C PRO A 9 11.65 8.79 -15.57
N ALA A 10 12.02 7.74 -16.30
CA ALA A 10 11.36 7.37 -17.54
C ALA A 10 9.87 7.00 -17.31
N SER A 11 9.02 7.20 -18.31
CA SER A 11 7.57 6.91 -18.21
C SER A 11 7.25 5.47 -17.80
N ASN A 12 8.03 4.51 -18.30
CA ASN A 12 7.88 3.08 -17.97
C ASN A 12 8.18 2.80 -16.50
N GLU A 13 9.20 3.46 -15.92
CA GLU A 13 9.52 3.33 -14.50
C GLU A 13 8.40 3.84 -13.60
N VAL A 14 7.79 4.97 -13.97
CA VAL A 14 6.64 5.54 -13.24
C VAL A 14 5.43 4.60 -13.34
N SER A 15 5.20 3.99 -14.50
CA SER A 15 4.14 2.99 -14.68
C SER A 15 4.37 1.76 -13.81
N ASP A 16 5.60 1.23 -13.78
CA ASP A 16 5.96 0.09 -12.94
C ASP A 16 5.74 0.40 -11.46
N ASP A 17 6.18 1.57 -10.98
CA ASP A 17 5.99 1.97 -9.59
C ASP A 17 4.51 2.02 -9.20
N LYS A 18 3.63 2.48 -10.09
CA LYS A 18 2.17 2.47 -9.87
C LYS A 18 1.62 1.05 -9.76
N VAL A 19 2.08 0.12 -10.61
CA VAL A 19 1.67 -1.30 -10.55
C VAL A 19 2.12 -1.94 -9.23
N PHE A 20 3.38 -1.74 -8.83
CA PHE A 20 3.89 -2.26 -7.56
C PHE A 20 3.19 -1.63 -6.35
N ALA A 21 2.92 -0.33 -6.37
CA ALA A 21 2.15 0.35 -5.34
C ALA A 21 0.72 -0.22 -5.25
N ALA A 22 0.06 -0.45 -6.39
CA ALA A 22 -1.29 -1.01 -6.44
C ALA A 22 -1.36 -2.45 -5.88
N MET A 23 -0.38 -3.29 -6.19
CA MET A 23 -0.27 -4.65 -5.62
C MET A 23 -0.22 -4.67 -4.10
N SER A 24 0.20 -3.56 -3.47
CA SER A 24 0.25 -3.42 -2.01
C SER A 24 -1.12 -3.58 -1.34
N TYR A 25 -2.21 -3.38 -2.08
CA TYR A 25 -3.56 -3.45 -1.53
C TYR A 25 -4.27 -4.78 -1.82
N LEU A 26 -3.57 -5.76 -2.41
CA LEU A 26 -4.09 -7.08 -2.74
C LEU A 26 -3.67 -8.12 -1.69
N TRP A 27 -4.11 -7.92 -0.44
CA TRP A 27 -3.88 -8.84 0.69
C TRP A 27 -2.39 -9.20 0.86
N VAL A 28 -2.05 -10.49 0.84
CA VAL A 28 -0.67 -10.99 1.03
C VAL A 28 0.33 -10.51 -0.04
N LEU A 29 -0.14 -10.10 -1.22
CA LEU A 29 0.73 -9.59 -2.28
C LEU A 29 1.49 -8.32 -1.87
N CYS A 30 1.06 -7.63 -0.80
CA CYS A 30 1.78 -6.49 -0.23
C CYS A 30 3.24 -6.78 0.13
N LEU A 31 3.59 -8.04 0.41
CA LEU A 31 4.95 -8.44 0.72
C LEU A 31 5.90 -8.30 -0.48
N LEU A 32 5.41 -8.45 -1.71
CA LEU A 32 6.24 -8.31 -2.92
C LEU A 32 6.79 -6.89 -3.10
N PRO A 33 5.97 -5.82 -3.21
CA PRO A 33 6.50 -4.45 -3.31
C PRO A 33 7.30 -4.05 -2.07
N LEU A 34 6.87 -4.50 -0.87
CA LEU A 34 7.56 -4.20 0.39
C LEU A 34 9.01 -4.72 0.38
N LEU A 35 9.22 -5.95 -0.09
CA LEU A 35 10.54 -6.59 -0.07
C LEU A 35 11.38 -6.29 -1.32
N MET A 36 10.75 -6.18 -2.50
CA MET A 36 11.46 -6.05 -3.78
C MET A 36 11.75 -4.60 -4.19
N LYS A 37 10.97 -3.62 -3.72
CA LYS A 37 11.05 -2.21 -4.15
C LYS A 37 11.47 -1.27 -3.00
N ARG A 38 12.44 -1.68 -2.18
CA ARG A 38 12.93 -0.91 -1.00
C ARG A 38 13.45 0.48 -1.31
N ASN A 39 14.00 0.67 -2.51
CA ASN A 39 14.60 1.94 -2.93
C ASN A 39 13.61 2.86 -3.68
N ARG A 40 12.31 2.54 -3.69
CA ARG A 40 11.28 3.31 -4.40
C ARG A 40 10.32 3.93 -3.38
N PRO A 41 10.47 5.23 -3.02
CA PRO A 41 9.73 5.85 -1.92
C PRO A 41 8.20 5.75 -2.08
N PHE A 42 7.68 6.04 -3.28
CA PHE A 42 6.25 5.94 -3.58
C PHE A 42 5.70 4.51 -3.41
N VAL A 43 6.46 3.51 -3.89
CA VAL A 43 6.08 2.10 -3.72
C VAL A 43 6.10 1.71 -2.24
N GLN A 44 7.13 2.14 -1.49
CA GLN A 44 7.25 1.87 -0.06
C GLN A 44 6.16 2.54 0.77
N PHE A 45 5.72 3.74 0.37
CA PHE A 45 4.58 4.41 1.00
C PHE A 45 3.33 3.52 0.94
N HIS A 46 2.97 3.05 -0.26
CA HIS A 46 1.81 2.17 -0.43
C HIS A 46 2.02 0.76 0.17
N ALA A 47 3.23 0.20 0.06
CA ALA A 47 3.57 -1.12 0.59
C ALA A 47 3.44 -1.19 2.11
N LYS A 48 3.89 -0.16 2.83
CA LYS A 48 3.76 -0.10 4.31
C LYS A 48 2.32 0.00 4.77
N GLN A 49 1.49 0.79 4.07
CA GLN A 49 0.05 0.84 4.36
C GLN A 49 -0.65 -0.47 4.03
N GLY A 50 -0.33 -1.07 2.89
CA GLY A 50 -0.81 -2.38 2.47
C GLY A 50 -0.47 -3.49 3.47
N PHE A 51 0.76 -3.47 4.00
CA PHE A 51 1.20 -4.41 5.02
C PHE A 51 0.42 -4.26 6.33
N LEU A 52 0.16 -3.03 6.80
CA LEU A 52 -0.66 -2.83 7.98
C LEU A 52 -2.13 -3.21 7.75
N LEU A 53 -2.66 -2.98 6.55
CA LEU A 53 -3.99 -3.44 6.18
C LEU A 53 -4.07 -4.97 6.18
N PHE A 54 -3.06 -5.65 5.64
CA PHE A 54 -2.94 -7.10 5.71
C PHE A 54 -2.91 -7.62 7.15
N LEU A 55 -2.12 -7.00 8.03
CA LEU A 55 -2.11 -7.37 9.46
C LEU A 55 -3.46 -7.13 10.13
N PHE A 56 -4.14 -6.02 9.80
CA PHE A 56 -5.50 -5.75 10.26
C PHE A 56 -6.47 -6.84 9.80
N GLU A 57 -6.43 -7.24 8.54
CA GLU A 57 -7.27 -8.33 8.00
C GLU A 57 -7.01 -9.64 8.75
N VAL A 58 -5.75 -10.00 9.01
CA VAL A 58 -5.39 -11.18 9.83
C VAL A 58 -6.00 -11.13 11.23
N VAL A 59 -6.04 -9.94 11.87
CA VAL A 59 -6.72 -9.78 13.16
C VAL A 59 -8.24 -9.92 13.04
N ILE A 60 -8.85 -9.38 11.97
CA ILE A 60 -10.29 -9.51 11.70
C ILE A 60 -10.69 -10.98 11.50
N TRP A 61 -9.83 -11.82 10.91
CA TRP A 61 -10.10 -13.25 10.78
C TRP A 61 -10.35 -13.95 12.12
N VAL A 62 -9.73 -13.51 13.21
CA VAL A 62 -9.98 -14.06 14.56
C VAL A 62 -11.41 -13.77 15.03
N LEU A 63 -12.03 -12.69 14.54
CA LEU A 63 -13.40 -12.28 14.88
C LEU A 63 -14.47 -13.06 14.11
N MET A 64 -14.11 -14.05 13.28
CA MET A 64 -15.07 -14.83 12.49
C MET A 64 -16.18 -15.50 13.32
N PHE A 65 -15.94 -15.78 14.61
CA PHE A 65 -16.92 -16.33 15.53
C PHE A 65 -17.93 -15.29 16.08
N ILE A 66 -17.72 -14.00 15.78
CA ILE A 66 -18.61 -12.90 16.12
C ILE A 66 -19.03 -12.21 14.80
N PRO A 67 -20.03 -12.75 14.08
CA PRO A 67 -20.30 -12.37 12.70
C PRO A 67 -20.49 -10.86 12.46
N PRO A 68 -21.23 -10.10 13.30
CA PRO A 68 -21.39 -8.66 13.08
C PRO A 68 -20.07 -7.89 13.03
N LEU A 69 -19.15 -8.18 13.96
CA LEU A 69 -17.84 -7.52 14.00
C LEU A 69 -16.95 -7.94 12.83
N TYR A 70 -16.99 -9.23 12.47
CA TYR A 70 -16.27 -9.74 11.30
C TYR A 70 -16.70 -9.03 10.02
N PHE A 71 -18.01 -8.93 9.75
CA PHE A 71 -18.51 -8.28 8.53
C PHE A 71 -18.19 -6.79 8.48
N ILE A 72 -18.31 -6.07 9.60
CA ILE A 72 -17.93 -4.65 9.68
C ILE A 72 -16.43 -4.48 9.42
N GLY A 73 -15.59 -5.32 10.05
CA GLY A 73 -14.14 -5.29 9.87
C GLY A 73 -13.72 -5.57 8.42
N MET A 74 -14.31 -6.60 7.81
CA MET A 74 -14.05 -6.95 6.42
C MET A 74 -14.52 -5.86 5.46
N LEU A 75 -15.69 -5.26 5.69
CA LEU A 75 -16.17 -4.15 4.87
C LEU A 75 -15.21 -2.95 4.96
N ALA A 76 -14.76 -2.60 6.16
CA ALA A 76 -13.77 -1.54 6.33
C ALA A 76 -12.46 -1.86 5.60
N ALA A 77 -11.95 -3.09 5.70
CA ALA A 77 -10.74 -3.52 5.02
C ALA A 77 -10.85 -3.39 3.49
N VAL A 78 -11.96 -3.85 2.90
CA VAL A 78 -12.22 -3.77 1.46
C VAL A 78 -12.29 -2.30 1.00
N VAL A 79 -12.98 -1.43 1.74
CA VAL A 79 -13.05 0.00 1.41
C VAL A 79 -11.65 0.63 1.43
N LEU A 80 -10.87 0.38 2.48
CA LEU A 80 -9.50 0.91 2.61
C LEU A 80 -8.56 0.36 1.52
N SER A 81 -8.69 -0.92 1.17
CA SER A 81 -7.96 -1.55 0.05
C SER A 81 -8.27 -0.85 -1.28
N ILE A 82 -9.55 -0.65 -1.61
CA ILE A 82 -9.97 0.00 -2.85
C ILE A 82 -9.47 1.45 -2.90
N MET A 83 -9.61 2.22 -1.81
CA MET A 83 -9.13 3.60 -1.75
C MET A 83 -7.61 3.68 -1.96
N GLY A 84 -6.87 2.78 -1.30
CA GLY A 84 -5.43 2.67 -1.48
C GLY A 84 -5.02 2.30 -2.91
N LEU A 85 -5.70 1.31 -3.49
CA LEU A 85 -5.49 0.86 -4.87
C LEU A 85 -5.72 1.99 -5.87
N VAL A 86 -6.84 2.71 -5.75
CA VAL A 86 -7.18 3.86 -6.61
C VAL A 86 -6.14 4.97 -6.46
N SER A 87 -5.69 5.24 -5.24
CA SER A 87 -4.63 6.22 -5.00
C SER A 87 -3.32 5.82 -5.66
N ALA A 88 -2.93 4.55 -5.56
CA ALA A 88 -1.70 4.04 -6.18
C ALA A 88 -1.71 4.15 -7.71
N ILE A 89 -2.78 3.70 -8.38
CA ILE A 89 -2.87 3.77 -9.85
C ILE A 89 -2.96 5.22 -10.36
N THR A 90 -3.50 6.14 -9.55
CA THR A 90 -3.55 7.58 -9.88
C THR A 90 -2.25 8.31 -9.52
N GLY A 91 -1.28 7.64 -8.90
CA GLY A 91 0.02 8.22 -8.53
C GLY A 91 -0.05 9.17 -7.32
N LYS A 92 -1.03 8.98 -6.43
CA LYS A 92 -1.24 9.83 -5.25
C LYS A 92 -0.82 9.09 -3.98
N GLU A 93 -0.13 9.78 -3.08
CA GLU A 93 0.17 9.27 -1.73
C GLU A 93 -0.98 9.58 -0.76
N TRP A 94 -2.02 8.76 -0.78
CA TRP A 94 -3.13 8.87 0.16
C TRP A 94 -2.78 8.20 1.49
N GLU A 95 -2.82 8.96 2.58
CA GLU A 95 -2.62 8.44 3.93
C GLU A 95 -3.88 7.74 4.43
N MET A 96 -3.77 6.45 4.69
CA MET A 96 -4.87 5.63 5.16
C MET A 96 -5.35 6.11 6.55
N PRO A 97 -6.66 6.29 6.77
CA PRO A 97 -7.20 6.59 8.08
C PRO A 97 -6.76 5.56 9.12
N VAL A 98 -6.33 6.04 10.29
CA VAL A 98 -5.79 5.26 11.41
C VAL A 98 -4.47 4.56 11.08
N LEU A 99 -4.42 3.66 10.09
CA LEU A 99 -3.25 2.84 9.77
C LEU A 99 -2.09 3.62 9.13
N GLY A 100 -2.37 4.69 8.37
CA GLY A 100 -1.33 5.48 7.70
C GLY A 100 -0.35 6.14 8.66
N LYS A 101 -0.83 6.55 9.84
CA LYS A 101 0.01 7.10 10.91
C LYS A 101 1.04 6.10 11.41
N TYR A 102 0.64 4.84 11.55
CA TYR A 102 1.52 3.75 11.96
C TYR A 102 2.44 3.29 10.82
N ALA A 103 1.98 3.35 9.57
CA ALA A 103 2.79 2.97 8.40
C ALA A 103 4.06 3.82 8.31
N LYS A 104 3.97 5.12 8.61
CA LYS A 104 5.12 6.04 8.66
C LYS A 104 6.16 5.69 9.73
N SER A 105 5.75 4.99 10.80
CA SER A 105 6.65 4.57 11.87
C SER A 105 7.46 3.32 11.56
N LEU A 106 7.12 2.59 10.48
CA LEU A 106 7.82 1.38 10.07
C LEU A 106 9.19 1.71 9.46
N LYS A 107 10.25 1.32 10.16
CA LYS A 107 11.66 1.51 9.77
C LYS A 107 12.23 0.26 9.14
N PHE A 108 11.96 0.08 7.85
CA PHE A 108 12.62 -0.87 6.97
C PHE A 108 12.34 -0.49 5.51
#